data_AF-A0A3R9NVH0-F1
#
_entry.id   AF-A0A3R9NVH0-F1
#
_cell.length_a   1.000
_cell.length_b   1.000
_cell.length_c   1.000
_cell.angle_alpha   90.00
_cell.angle_beta   90.00
_cell.angle_gamma   90.00
#
_symmetry.space_group_name_H-M   'P 1'
#
loop_
_entity.id
_entity.type
_entity.pdbx_description
1 polymer ?
#
loop_
_entity_poly.entity_id
_entity_poly.type
_entity_poly.pdbx_seq_one_letter_code
_entity_poly.pdbx_strand_id
1 'polypeptide(L)'
;MQPTNLILMQPVVRHRVYVHVTHAPHQYGEHFTVRYLEEDLKTPLGRMYRYTRIDQVREILKRADYAPEQWGKFEEGLRCRGVGACYLDLKSEQYKKLKR
;
A
#
# COMPACT_ATOMS: atom_id res chain seq x y z
N MET A 1 -23.31 12.92 -41.28
CA MET A 1 -22.73 11.73 -40.63
C MET A 1 -21.52 12.18 -39.83
N GLN A 2 -21.58 12.15 -38.51
CA GLN A 2 -20.46 12.53 -37.64
C GLN A 2 -19.67 11.27 -37.26
N PRO A 3 -18.32 11.26 -37.29
CA PRO A 3 -17.55 10.12 -36.85
C PRO A 3 -17.55 10.06 -35.32
N THR A 4 -18.10 8.98 -34.77
CA THR A 4 -18.01 8.65 -33.35
C THR A 4 -16.56 8.33 -33.01
N ASN A 5 -15.87 9.24 -32.32
CA ASN A 5 -14.58 8.96 -31.70
C ASN A 5 -14.77 7.87 -30.63
N LEU A 6 -14.49 6.62 -30.97
CA LEU A 6 -14.25 5.57 -29.99
C LEU A 6 -12.94 5.89 -29.26
N ILE A 7 -13.06 6.52 -28.09
CA ILE A 7 -11.96 6.58 -27.13
C ILE A 7 -11.75 5.15 -26.64
N LEU A 8 -10.78 4.45 -27.23
CA LEU A 8 -10.20 3.23 -26.70
C LEU A 8 -9.62 3.56 -25.31
N MET A 9 -10.45 3.43 -24.27
CA MET A 9 -9.97 3.41 -22.89
C MET A 9 -9.03 2.22 -22.77
N GLN A 10 -7.72 2.49 -22.77
CA GLN A 10 -6.72 1.47 -22.49
C GLN A 10 -7.10 0.79 -21.16
N PRO A 11 -7.05 -0.56 -21.08
CA PRO A 11 -7.34 -1.24 -19.84
C PRO A 11 -6.36 -0.73 -18.78
N VAL A 12 -6.90 -0.13 -17.72
CA VAL A 12 -6.10 0.34 -16.58
C VAL A 12 -5.55 -0.91 -15.90
N VAL A 13 -4.32 -1.28 -16.23
CA VAL A 13 -3.63 -2.40 -15.59
C VAL A 13 -3.41 -2.05 -14.12
N ARG A 14 -4.01 -2.85 -13.24
CA ARG A 14 -3.83 -2.76 -11.79
C ARG A 14 -2.89 -3.86 -11.34
N HIS A 15 -1.93 -3.50 -10.50
CA HIS A 15 -0.99 -4.42 -9.89
C HIS A 15 -1.39 -4.61 -8.43
N ARG A 16 -1.66 -5.86 -8.07
CA ARG A 16 -1.96 -6.22 -6.69
C ARG A 16 -0.66 -6.29 -5.90
N VAL A 17 -0.55 -5.45 -4.89
CA VAL A 17 0.62 -5.31 -4.03
C VAL A 17 0.22 -5.58 -2.60
N TYR A 18 1.00 -6.38 -1.90
CA TYR A 18 0.79 -6.59 -0.47
C TYR A 18 1.60 -5.58 0.33
N VAL A 19 0.95 -4.92 1.28
CA VAL A 19 1.60 -4.05 2.25
C VAL A 19 1.65 -4.75 3.58
N HIS A 20 2.86 -4.82 4.13
CA HIS A 20 3.12 -5.31 5.46
C HIS A 20 3.65 -4.16 6.31
N VAL A 21 2.93 -3.85 7.38
CA VAL A 21 3.31 -2.81 8.35
C VAL A 21 3.57 -3.46 9.69
N THR A 22 4.76 -3.26 10.22
CA THR A 22 5.14 -3.73 11.55
C THR A 22 5.37 -2.55 12.46
N HIS A 23 4.66 -2.54 13.58
CA HIS A 23 4.92 -1.66 14.70
C HIS A 23 6.01 -2.29 15.57
N ALA A 24 7.13 -1.59 15.71
CA ALA A 24 8.22 -2.01 16.58
C ALA A 24 8.44 -0.94 17.66
N PRO A 25 8.18 -1.25 18.94
CA PRO A 25 8.57 -0.38 20.03
C PRO A 25 10.11 -0.41 20.14
N HIS A 26 10.77 0.72 19.89
CA HIS A 26 12.21 0.86 20.07
C HIS A 26 12.49 1.64 21.36
N GLN A 27 13.67 1.42 21.96
CA GLN A 27 14.13 2.18 23.13
C GLN A 27 14.19 3.71 22.90
N TYR A 28 14.11 4.19 21.65
CA TYR A 28 14.15 5.59 21.26
C TYR A 28 12.81 6.11 20.68
N GLY A 29 11.74 5.32 20.78
CA GLY A 29 10.40 5.67 20.30
C GLY A 29 9.73 4.58 19.47
N GLU A 30 8.43 4.75 19.23
CA GLU A 30 7.64 3.89 18.35
C GLU A 30 7.99 4.16 16.88
N HIS A 31 8.22 3.10 16.11
CA HIS A 31 8.35 3.22 14.66
C HIS A 31 7.54 2.14 13.94
N PHE A 32 7.01 2.54 12.79
CA PHE A 32 6.25 1.73 11.87
C PHE A 32 7.12 1.46 10.65
N THR A 33 7.31 0.18 10.39
CA THR A 33 8.07 -0.28 9.24
C THR A 33 7.10 -0.76 8.18
N VAL A 34 7.11 -0.12 7.00
CA VAL A 34 6.24 -0.46 5.87
C VAL A 34 7.09 -1.15 4.80
N ARG A 35 6.66 -2.34 4.39
CA ARG A 35 7.24 -3.11 3.29
C ARG A 35 6.16 -3.43 2.27
N TYR A 36 6.47 -3.21 1.00
CA TYR A 36 5.65 -3.61 -0.12
C TYR A 36 6.18 -4.94 -0.66
N LEU A 37 5.29 -5.87 -0.98
CA LEU A 37 5.60 -7.17 -1.57
C LEU A 37 4.74 -7.35 -2.82
N GLU A 38 5.26 -8.08 -3.80
CA GLU A 38 4.46 -8.61 -4.92
C GLU A 38 3.33 -9.51 -4.40
N GLU A 39 2.43 -9.92 -5.30
CA GLU A 39 1.34 -10.85 -4.99
C GLU A 39 1.80 -12.19 -4.40
N ASP A 40 3.06 -12.59 -4.66
CA ASP A 40 3.66 -13.82 -4.13
C ASP A 40 4.04 -13.75 -2.64
N LEU A 41 3.88 -12.58 -2.01
CA LEU A 41 4.17 -12.30 -0.59
C LEU A 41 5.63 -12.55 -0.16
N LYS A 42 6.55 -12.73 -1.10
CA LYS A 42 7.97 -13.00 -0.83
C LYS A 42 8.85 -11.93 -1.48
N THR A 43 8.53 -11.53 -2.71
CA THR A 43 9.33 -10.60 -3.50
C THR A 43 9.11 -9.17 -3.00
N PRO A 44 10.11 -8.51 -2.39
CA PRO A 44 9.95 -7.13 -1.96
C PRO A 44 9.92 -6.16 -3.14
N LEU A 45 8.96 -5.25 -3.11
CA LEU A 45 8.84 -4.13 -4.02
C LEU A 45 9.63 -2.95 -3.44
N GLY A 46 10.87 -2.81 -3.90
CA GLY A 46 11.75 -1.73 -3.54
C GLY A 46 12.21 -1.76 -2.09
N ARG A 47 12.44 -0.57 -1.53
CA ARG A 47 12.99 -0.41 -0.17
C ARG A 47 11.91 -0.46 0.91
N MET A 48 12.36 -0.78 2.11
CA MET A 48 11.58 -0.65 3.33
C MET A 48 11.49 0.82 3.76
N TYR A 49 10.30 1.26 4.14
CA TYR A 49 10.05 2.62 4.63
C TYR A 49 9.84 2.59 6.14
N ARG A 50 10.33 3.62 6.83
CA ARG A 50 10.16 3.79 8.28
C ARG A 50 9.43 5.08 8.56
N TYR A 51 8.45 5.01 9.44
CA TYR A 51 7.63 6.12 9.90
C TYR A 51 7.62 6.14 11.42
N THR A 52 7.48 7.32 12.02
CA THR A 52 7.40 7.47 13.48
C THR A 52 5.97 7.69 13.96
N ARG A 53 5.03 7.89 13.03
CA ARG A 53 3.61 8.11 13.34
C ARG A 53 2.73 7.24 12.46
N ILE A 54 1.68 6.68 13.06
CA ILE A 54 0.69 5.88 12.34
C ILE A 54 -0.04 6.71 11.27
N ASP A 55 -0.26 8.00 11.50
CA ASP A 55 -0.96 8.86 10.54
C ASP A 55 -0.20 9.00 9.21
N GLN A 56 1.13 8.91 9.23
CA GLN A 56 1.93 8.90 8.00
C GLN A 56 1.68 7.63 7.19
N VAL A 57 1.59 6.48 7.85
CA VAL A 57 1.19 5.22 7.21
C VAL A 57 -0.24 5.35 6.67
N ARG A 58 -1.13 6.01 7.42
CA ARG A 58 -2.51 6.24 7.00
C ARG A 58 -2.60 7.01 5.68
N GLU A 59 -1.87 8.12 5.61
CA GLU A 59 -1.81 8.95 4.40
C GLU A 59 -1.28 8.19 3.19
N ILE A 60 -0.30 7.31 3.37
CA ILE A 60 0.28 6.54 2.27
C ILE A 60 -0.71 5.53 1.70
N LEU A 61 -1.38 4.75 2.55
CA LEU A 61 -2.38 3.80 2.06
C LEU A 61 -3.58 4.54 1.45
N LYS A 62 -3.97 5.70 2.00
CA LYS A 62 -5.00 6.56 1.40
C LYS A 62 -4.61 7.03 -0.01
N ARG A 63 -3.36 7.46 -0.21
CA ARG A 63 -2.84 7.84 -1.54
C ARG A 63 -2.74 6.65 -2.51
N ALA A 64 -2.68 5.44 -1.96
CA ALA A 64 -2.67 4.20 -2.72
C ALA A 64 -4.08 3.62 -2.97
N ASP A 65 -5.13 4.43 -2.77
CA ASP A 65 -6.53 4.05 -2.98
C ASP A 65 -6.99 2.89 -2.07
N TYR A 66 -6.40 2.76 -0.88
CA TYR A 66 -6.83 1.74 0.07
C TYR A 66 -8.26 2.00 0.55
N ALA A 67 -9.11 1.00 0.38
CA ALA A 67 -10.53 1.09 0.66
C ALA A 67 -10.78 1.40 2.14
N PRO A 68 -11.60 2.42 2.45
CA PRO A 68 -11.75 2.88 3.81
C PRO A 68 -12.35 1.83 4.76
N GLU A 69 -13.14 0.91 4.22
CA GLU A 69 -13.77 -0.20 4.94
C GLU A 69 -12.75 -1.23 5.46
N GLN A 70 -11.56 -1.29 4.86
CA GLN A 70 -10.51 -2.22 5.24
C GLN A 70 -9.55 -1.62 6.30
N TRP A 71 -9.70 -0.34 6.67
CA TRP A 71 -8.91 0.28 7.74
C TRP A 71 -9.10 -0.40 9.08
N GLY A 72 -10.34 -0.74 9.45
CA GLY A 72 -10.62 -1.32 10.76
C GLY A 72 -9.81 -2.59 11.03
N LYS A 73 -9.76 -3.52 10.06
CA LYS A 73 -8.98 -4.76 10.17
C LYS A 73 -7.48 -4.51 10.20
N PHE A 74 -7.00 -3.55 9.40
CA PHE A 74 -5.59 -3.16 9.38
C PHE A 74 -5.15 -2.59 10.73
N GLU A 75 -5.93 -1.65 11.28
CA GLU A 75 -5.63 -0.99 12.55
C GLU A 75 -5.77 -1.93 13.75
N GLU A 76 -6.77 -2.81 13.74
CA GLU A 76 -6.92 -3.84 14.75
C GLU A 76 -5.72 -4.78 14.77
N GLY A 77 -5.26 -5.26 13.61
CA GLY A 77 -4.06 -6.07 13.52
C GLY A 77 -2.82 -5.35 14.07
N LEU A 78 -2.65 -4.08 13.70
CA LEU A 78 -1.54 -3.28 14.16
C LEU A 78 -1.58 -3.03 15.68
N ARG A 79 -2.76 -2.78 16.24
CA ARG A 79 -2.96 -2.56 17.68
C ARG A 79 -2.80 -3.84 18.50
N CYS A 80 -3.37 -4.95 18.05
CA CYS A 80 -3.42 -6.19 18.82
C CYS A 80 -2.16 -7.05 18.67
N ARG A 81 -1.50 -6.99 17.50
CA ARG A 81 -0.38 -7.87 17.16
C ARG A 81 0.89 -7.12 16.75
N GLY A 82 0.85 -5.79 16.72
CA GLY A 82 1.94 -4.99 16.17
C GLY A 82 2.11 -5.16 14.66
N VAL A 83 1.12 -5.75 13.95
CA VAL A 83 1.22 -6.03 12.52
C VAL A 83 -0.09 -5.69 11.82
N GLY A 84 -0.04 -4.70 10.92
CA GLY A 84 -1.13 -4.37 10.01
C GLY A 84 -0.74 -4.79 8.60
N ALA A 85 -1.61 -5.50 7.89
CA ALA A 85 -1.32 -5.88 6.52
C ALA A 85 -2.57 -5.84 5.63
N CYS A 86 -2.37 -5.51 4.36
CA CYS A 86 -3.45 -5.40 3.39
C CYS A 86 -2.96 -5.52 1.95
N TYR A 87 -3.92 -5.72 1.03
CA TYR A 87 -3.64 -5.63 -0.40
C TYR A 87 -4.02 -4.24 -0.92
N LEU A 88 -3.20 -3.73 -1.82
CA LEU A 88 -3.41 -2.51 -2.59
C LEU A 88 -3.52 -2.85 -4.06
N ASP A 89 -4.42 -2.16 -4.75
CA ASP A 89 -4.56 -2.22 -6.21
C ASP A 89 -3.94 -0.96 -6.82
N LEU A 90 -2.65 -1.04 -7.13
CA LEU A 90 -1.89 0.11 -7.62
C LEU A 90 -2.02 0.24 -9.15
N LYS A 91 -2.11 1.48 -9.63
CA LYS A 91 -1.94 1.77 -11.07
C LYS A 91 -0.50 1.47 -11.48
N SER A 92 -0.27 1.12 -12.75
CA SER A 92 1.09 0.82 -13.27
C SER A 92 2.12 1.90 -12.94
N GLU A 93 1.74 3.19 -12.93
CA GLU A 93 2.65 4.28 -12.57
C GLU A 93 3.07 4.26 -11.10
N GLN A 94 2.14 3.98 -10.18
CA GLN A 94 2.41 3.86 -8.75
C GLN A 94 3.30 2.64 -8.47
N TYR A 95 2.97 1.52 -9.12
CA TYR A 95 3.75 0.28 -9.02
C TYR A 95 5.20 0.46 -9.51
N LYS A 96 5.39 1.11 -10.67
CA LYS A 96 6.74 1.44 -11.19
C LYS A 96 7.54 2.34 -10.24
N LYS A 97 6.88 3.27 -9.55
CA LYS A 97 7.53 4.13 -8.54
C LYS A 97 7.98 3.36 -7.30
N LEU A 98 7.26 2.30 -6.91
CA LEU A 98 7.66 1.43 -5.80
C LEU A 98 8.80 0.47 -6.15
N LYS A 99 8.88 0.04 -7.42
CA LYS A 99 9.98 -0.82 -7.90
C LYS A 99 11.32 -0.11 -8.05
N ARG A 100 11.33 1.22 -8.09
CA ARG A 100 12.51 2.04 -8.42
C ARG A 100 13.23 2.51 -7.17
#